data_AF-A0A968JK43-F1
#
_entry.id   AF-A0A968JK43-F1
#
_cell.length_a   1.000
_cell.length_b   1.000
_cell.length_c   1.000
_cell.angle_alpha   90.00
_cell.angle_beta   90.00
_cell.angle_gamma   90.00
#
_symmetry.space_group_name_H-M   'P 1'
#
loop_
_entity.id
_entity.type
_entity.pdbx_description
1 polymer ?
#
loop_
_entity_poly.entity_id
_entity_poly.type
_entity_poly.pdbx_seq_one_letter_code
_entity_poly.pdbx_strand_id
1 'polypeptide(L)'
;MITKQLLRSGKIRVTFSMPVGIWADSIHLVGDFNNWDKAATPLRHSEQGWSVCVELEPGCSYQYRYLINGSDWCNDWRADRYMPNELGGDNSVVITEPVREPARVRVVGQTYQAFSAARALTGTANDGTLKAEWSDSYDYEYEGVALSGMV
;
A
#
# COMPACT_ATOMS: atom_id res chain seq x y z
N MET A 1 -10.34 2.67 7.04
CA MET A 1 -9.82 1.54 6.24
C MET A 1 -9.07 2.14 5.09
N ILE A 2 -7.92 1.55 4.75
CA ILE A 2 -7.04 2.03 3.69
C ILE A 2 -6.90 0.93 2.64
N THR A 3 -7.02 1.29 1.37
CA THR A 3 -6.62 0.41 0.26
C THR A 3 -5.58 1.11 -0.60
N LYS A 4 -4.64 0.35 -1.14
CA LYS A 4 -3.50 0.86 -1.90
C LYS A 4 -3.44 0.18 -3.26
N GLN A 5 -3.22 0.94 -4.31
CA GLN A 5 -3.12 0.44 -5.67
C GLN A 5 -1.99 1.17 -6.42
N LEU A 6 -1.03 0.41 -6.96
CA LEU A 6 -0.03 0.95 -7.87
C LEU A 6 -0.68 1.35 -9.20
N LEU A 7 -0.48 2.60 -9.61
CA LEU A 7 -0.95 3.14 -10.86
C LEU A 7 0.10 2.97 -11.96
N ARG A 8 -0.34 2.99 -13.22
CA ARG A 8 0.55 3.00 -14.40
C ARG A 8 1.49 4.21 -14.43
N SER A 9 1.14 5.29 -13.74
CA SER A 9 1.98 6.48 -13.57
C SER A 9 3.17 6.27 -12.63
N GLY A 10 3.25 5.14 -11.92
CA GLY A 10 4.26 4.88 -10.89
C GLY A 10 3.87 5.38 -9.49
N LYS A 11 2.76 6.11 -9.37
CA LYS A 11 2.21 6.55 -8.07
C LYS A 11 1.39 5.47 -7.40
N ILE A 12 1.23 5.57 -6.09
CA ILE A 12 0.30 4.73 -5.32
C ILE A 12 -0.99 5.50 -5.10
N ARG A 13 -2.10 5.02 -5.66
CA ARG A 13 -3.44 5.48 -5.27
C ARG A 13 -3.78 4.87 -3.92
N VAL A 14 -4.02 5.72 -2.95
CA VAL A 14 -4.48 5.36 -1.62
C VAL A 14 -5.91 5.81 -1.46
N THR A 15 -6.80 4.87 -1.20
CA THR A 15 -8.20 5.16 -0.87
C THR A 15 -8.36 5.08 0.64
N PHE A 16 -8.78 6.20 1.23
CA PHE A 16 -9.12 6.32 2.64
C PHE A 16 -10.62 6.20 2.78
N SER A 17 -11.10 5.36 3.71
CA SER A 17 -12.53 5.18 3.94
C SER A 17 -12.92 5.09 5.40
N MET A 18 -14.11 5.62 5.72
CA MET A 18 -14.77 5.48 7.00
C MET A 18 -16.11 4.74 6.85
N PRO A 19 -16.52 3.94 7.85
CA PRO A 19 -17.73 3.13 7.77
C PRO A 19 -19.00 3.98 7.67
N VAL A 20 -20.05 3.40 7.07
CA VAL A 20 -21.38 4.02 6.87
C VAL A 20 -22.01 4.51 8.19
N GLY A 21 -21.72 3.85 9.31
CA GLY A 21 -22.33 4.17 10.61
C GLY A 21 -21.84 5.46 11.27
N ILE A 22 -20.92 6.21 10.66
CA ILE A 22 -20.46 7.49 11.18
C ILE A 22 -21.48 8.58 10.82
N TRP A 23 -22.12 9.14 11.85
CA TRP A 23 -22.92 10.34 11.69
C TRP A 23 -21.98 11.55 11.64
N ALA A 24 -21.87 12.15 10.46
CA ALA A 24 -21.10 13.38 10.22
C ALA A 24 -21.78 14.20 9.13
N ASP A 25 -21.69 15.53 9.23
CA ASP A 25 -22.10 16.45 8.16
C ASP A 25 -20.97 16.64 7.15
N SER A 26 -19.72 16.59 7.62
CA SER A 26 -18.53 16.62 6.78
C SER A 26 -17.38 15.85 7.42
N ILE A 27 -16.55 15.23 6.58
CA ILE A 27 -15.30 14.61 6.99
C ILE A 27 -14.21 15.09 6.05
N HIS A 28 -13.10 15.55 6.60
CA HIS A 28 -11.91 15.94 5.84
C HIS A 28 -10.75 15.04 6.21
N LEU A 29 -9.95 14.70 5.21
CA LEU A 29 -8.68 14.04 5.39
C LEU A 29 -7.60 15.12 5.52
N VAL A 30 -6.80 15.07 6.58
CA VAL A 30 -5.78 16.09 6.87
C VAL A 30 -4.46 15.38 7.15
N GLY A 31 -3.39 15.76 6.46
CA GLY A 31 -2.09 15.10 6.62
C GLY A 31 -0.97 15.71 5.79
N ASP A 32 0.16 15.03 5.75
CA ASP A 32 1.38 15.54 5.11
C ASP A 32 1.18 15.87 3.62
N PHE A 33 0.38 15.08 2.90
CA PHE A 33 0.12 15.27 1.46
C PHE A 33 -0.70 16.52 1.13
N ASN A 34 -1.36 17.14 2.10
CA ASN A 34 -2.09 18.39 1.93
C ASN A 34 -1.61 19.50 2.88
N ASN A 35 -0.38 19.39 3.39
CA ASN A 35 0.22 20.34 4.32
C ASN A 35 -0.63 20.58 5.57
N TRP A 36 -1.34 19.56 6.03
CA TRP A 36 -2.26 19.65 7.17
C TRP A 36 -3.38 20.69 7.03
N ASP A 37 -3.77 21.00 5.79
CA ASP A 37 -4.92 21.87 5.51
C ASP A 37 -6.24 21.13 5.79
N LYS A 38 -7.05 21.71 6.69
CA LYS A 38 -8.32 21.17 7.18
C LYS A 38 -9.42 21.17 6.13
N ALA A 39 -9.32 21.98 5.08
CA ALA A 39 -10.35 22.15 4.06
C ALA A 39 -9.97 21.52 2.71
N ALA A 40 -8.70 21.19 2.49
CA ALA A 40 -8.19 20.81 1.18
C ALA A 40 -8.69 19.47 0.64
N THR A 41 -9.10 18.53 1.51
CA THR A 41 -9.38 17.15 1.08
C THR A 41 -10.66 16.59 1.74
N PRO A 42 -11.85 17.02 1.30
CA PRO A 42 -13.13 16.49 1.79
C PRO A 42 -13.35 15.04 1.32
N LEU A 43 -13.94 14.21 2.18
CA LEU A 43 -14.41 12.87 1.82
C LEU A 43 -15.77 12.96 1.14
N ARG A 44 -15.99 12.07 0.18
CA ARG A 44 -17.27 11.88 -0.50
C ARG A 44 -18.13 10.89 0.26
N HIS A 45 -19.35 11.28 0.59
CA HIS A 45 -20.36 10.41 1.17
C HIS A 45 -21.06 9.56 0.10
N SER A 46 -21.33 8.30 0.40
CA SER A 46 -22.02 7.33 -0.46
C SER A 46 -22.72 6.26 0.38
N GLU A 47 -23.51 5.38 -0.26
CA GLU A 47 -24.16 4.23 0.40
C GLU A 47 -23.16 3.26 1.06
N GLN A 48 -21.90 3.24 0.59
CA GLN A 48 -20.82 2.42 1.13
C GLN A 48 -20.02 3.13 2.23
N GLY A 49 -20.36 4.38 2.54
CA GLY A 49 -19.73 5.20 3.57
C GLY A 49 -18.98 6.38 2.99
N TRP A 50 -18.02 6.88 3.75
CA TRP A 50 -17.21 8.05 3.38
C TRP A 50 -15.88 7.60 2.77
N SER A 51 -15.46 8.23 1.67
CA SER A 51 -14.18 7.88 1.05
C SER A 51 -13.53 9.02 0.27
N VAL A 52 -12.21 8.96 0.14
CA VAL A 52 -11.42 9.84 -0.73
C VAL A 52 -10.21 9.08 -1.28
N CYS A 53 -9.79 9.42 -2.48
CA CYS A 53 -8.60 8.87 -3.12
C CYS A 53 -7.52 9.94 -3.21
N VAL A 54 -6.29 9.61 -2.78
CA VAL A 54 -5.11 10.46 -2.89
C VAL A 54 -4.02 9.68 -3.62
N GLU A 55 -3.32 10.33 -4.55
CA GLU A 55 -2.17 9.74 -5.23
C GLU A 55 -0.88 10.17 -4.52
N LEU A 56 -0.14 9.20 -3.99
CA LEU A 56 1.06 9.41 -3.18
C LEU A 56 2.28 8.81 -3.87
N GLU A 57 3.46 9.37 -3.59
CA GLU A 57 4.71 8.80 -4.07
C GLU A 57 5.01 7.46 -3.37
N PRO A 58 5.57 6.47 -4.08
CA PRO A 58 5.95 5.18 -3.49
C PRO A 58 7.14 5.31 -2.54
N GLY A 59 7.30 4.34 -1.65
CA GLY A 59 8.44 4.26 -0.72
C GLY A 59 8.46 5.33 0.38
N CYS A 60 7.33 5.97 0.66
CA CYS A 60 7.21 7.09 1.58
C CYS A 60 6.23 6.77 2.72
N SER A 61 6.38 7.46 3.85
CA SER A 61 5.41 7.44 4.96
C SER A 61 4.75 8.80 5.11
N TYR A 62 3.43 8.82 5.29
CA TYR A 62 2.66 10.05 5.46
C TYR A 62 1.79 9.96 6.71
N GLN A 63 1.89 10.96 7.57
CA GLN A 63 1.02 11.14 8.73
C GLN A 63 -0.29 11.81 8.31
N TYR A 64 -1.40 11.39 8.92
CA TYR A 64 -2.72 11.95 8.65
C TYR A 64 -3.71 11.68 9.80
N ARG A 65 -4.84 12.39 9.78
CA ARG A 65 -6.01 12.19 10.63
C ARG A 65 -7.29 12.56 9.86
N TYR A 66 -8.43 12.08 10.34
CA TYR A 66 -9.75 12.54 9.89
C TYR A 66 -10.25 13.67 10.78
N LEU A 67 -10.77 14.73 10.17
CA LEU A 67 -11.43 15.84 10.84
C LEU A 67 -12.93 15.79 10.55
N ILE A 68 -13.72 15.45 11.55
CA ILE A 68 -15.17 15.32 11.48
C ILE A 68 -15.79 16.64 11.94
N ASN A 69 -16.71 17.18 11.14
CA ASN A 69 -17.47 18.41 11.41
C ASN A 69 -16.59 19.63 11.79
N GLY A 70 -15.31 19.62 11.39
CA GLY A 70 -14.37 20.71 11.65
C GLY A 70 -13.74 20.74 13.06
N SER A 71 -14.19 19.89 13.99
CA SER A 71 -13.74 19.91 15.39
C SER A 71 -13.18 18.58 15.89
N ASP A 72 -13.76 17.45 15.45
CA ASP A 72 -13.49 16.15 16.04
C ASP A 72 -12.42 15.40 15.26
N TRP A 73 -11.30 15.11 15.94
CA TRP A 73 -10.17 14.41 15.33
C TRP A 73 -10.25 12.91 15.56
N CYS A 74 -10.24 12.13 14.48
CA CYS A 74 -10.28 10.67 14.53
C CYS A 74 -9.08 10.07 13.79
N ASN A 75 -8.54 8.99 14.35
CA ASN A 75 -7.50 8.19 13.71
C ASN A 75 -8.12 7.00 12.99
N ASP A 76 -7.45 6.51 11.94
CA ASP A 76 -7.83 5.26 11.32
C ASP A 76 -7.38 4.09 12.20
N TRP A 77 -8.34 3.36 12.78
CA TRP A 77 -8.11 2.12 13.52
C TRP A 77 -7.33 1.05 12.74
N ARG A 78 -7.30 1.14 11.40
CA ARG A 78 -6.57 0.25 10.49
C ARG A 78 -5.41 0.97 9.78
N ALA A 79 -4.87 2.02 10.38
CA ALA A 79 -3.63 2.63 9.90
C ALA A 79 -2.48 1.63 9.89
N ASP A 80 -1.50 1.84 9.01
CA ASP A 80 -0.32 0.97 8.97
C ASP A 80 0.49 1.12 10.26
N ARG A 81 0.57 2.34 10.79
CA ARG A 81 1.21 2.69 12.07
C ARG A 81 0.54 3.89 12.73
N TYR A 82 0.95 4.15 13.97
CA TYR A 82 0.64 5.37 14.70
C TYR A 82 1.95 6.05 15.11
N MET A 83 1.96 7.39 15.09
CA MET A 83 3.10 8.18 15.55
C MET A 83 2.64 9.22 16.57
N PRO A 84 3.33 9.36 17.72
CA PRO A 84 3.05 10.40 18.69
C PRO A 84 3.12 11.79 18.06
N ASN A 85 2.17 12.65 18.38
CA ASN A 85 2.12 14.05 17.98
C ASN A 85 2.41 14.97 19.17
N GLU A 86 2.71 16.24 18.86
CA GLU A 86 3.09 17.26 19.85
C GLU A 86 1.93 17.66 20.78
N LEU A 87 0.70 17.26 20.46
CA LEU A 87 -0.51 17.59 21.21
C LEU A 87 -0.89 16.49 22.22
N GLY A 88 0.00 15.52 22.47
CA GLY A 88 -0.20 14.47 23.46
C GLY A 88 -1.11 13.32 23.02
N GLY A 89 -1.35 13.19 21.70
CA GLY A 89 -2.01 12.02 21.11
C GLY A 89 -1.17 11.42 19.98
N ASP A 90 -1.78 10.61 19.13
CA ASP A 90 -1.12 10.01 17.97
C ASP A 90 -1.74 10.49 16.65
N ASN A 91 -0.94 10.46 15.59
CA ASN A 91 -1.38 10.56 14.20
C ASN A 91 -1.39 9.16 13.56
N SER A 92 -2.34 8.91 12.65
CA SER A 92 -2.30 7.73 11.81
C SER A 92 -1.20 7.88 10.75
N VAL A 93 -0.58 6.78 10.37
CA VAL A 93 0.46 6.75 9.33
C VAL A 93 0.06 5.78 8.23
N VAL A 94 0.17 6.25 6.98
CA VAL A 94 0.12 5.40 5.80
C VAL A 94 1.51 5.25 5.20
N ILE A 95 1.90 4.02 4.89
CA ILE A 95 3.17 3.67 4.28
C ILE A 95 2.91 3.21 2.84
N THR A 96 3.53 3.88 1.88
CA THR A 96 3.52 3.44 0.48
C THR A 96 4.71 2.53 0.25
N GLU A 97 4.45 1.28 -0.15
CA GLU A 97 5.52 0.36 -0.53
C GLU A 97 6.31 0.93 -1.73
N PRO A 98 7.63 0.73 -1.80
CA PRO A 98 8.40 1.12 -2.97
C PRO A 98 7.93 0.32 -4.18
N VAL A 99 7.86 0.97 -5.34
CA VAL A 99 7.71 0.26 -6.62
C VAL A 99 8.99 -0.53 -6.80
N ARG A 100 8.94 -1.83 -6.51
CA ARG A 100 10.01 -2.74 -6.89
C ARG A 100 10.00 -2.79 -8.41
N GLU A 101 10.88 -2.04 -9.06
CA GLU A 101 11.25 -2.38 -10.43
C GLU A 101 11.65 -3.86 -10.41
N PRO A 102 11.20 -4.68 -11.38
CA PRO A 102 11.72 -6.03 -11.48
C PRO A 102 13.23 -5.88 -11.61
N ALA A 103 13.98 -6.43 -10.65
CA ALA A 103 15.42 -6.27 -10.58
C ALA A 103 16.01 -6.52 -11.97
N ARG A 104 16.48 -5.46 -12.64
CA ARG A 104 17.29 -5.64 -13.84
C ARG A 104 18.60 -6.22 -13.34
N VAL A 105 18.67 -7.55 -13.31
CA VAL A 105 19.94 -8.26 -13.11
C VAL A 105 20.83 -7.84 -14.29
N ARG A 106 21.72 -6.87 -14.05
CA ARG A 106 22.84 -6.62 -14.96
C ARG A 106 23.82 -7.76 -14.74
N VAL A 107 23.67 -8.81 -15.52
CA VAL A 107 24.76 -9.77 -15.69
C VAL A 107 25.85 -9.03 -16.46
N VAL A 108 26.93 -8.66 -15.77
CA VAL A 108 28.14 -8.18 -16.44
C VAL A 108 28.68 -9.36 -17.24
N GLY A 109 28.48 -9.31 -18.56
CA GLY A 109 29.13 -10.21 -19.51
C GLY A 109 28.30 -11.34 -20.13
N GLN A 110 27.00 -11.51 -19.85
CA GLN A 110 26.16 -12.47 -20.60
C GLN A 110 24.76 -11.93 -20.88
N THR A 111 24.36 -11.96 -22.15
CA THR A 111 23.01 -11.65 -22.61
C THR A 111 22.01 -12.65 -22.06
N TYR A 112 21.04 -12.19 -21.29
CA TYR A 112 19.80 -12.92 -21.05
C TYR A 112 18.65 -12.17 -21.72
N GLN A 113 18.19 -12.69 -22.86
CA GLN A 113 16.82 -12.49 -23.30
C GLN A 113 15.96 -13.40 -22.42
N ALA A 114 15.19 -12.84 -21.51
CA ALA A 114 14.18 -13.61 -20.79
C ALA A 114 12.90 -12.78 -20.64
N PHE A 115 11.99 -12.97 -21.61
CA PHE A 115 10.56 -12.90 -21.34
C PHE A 115 10.07 -14.32 -21.03
N SER A 116 9.11 -14.39 -20.10
CA SER A 116 8.24 -15.49 -19.71
C SER A 116 8.67 -16.35 -18.51
N ALA A 117 7.84 -16.26 -17.47
CA ALA A 117 7.79 -17.15 -16.33
C ALA A 117 7.18 -18.49 -16.74
N ALA A 118 7.83 -19.59 -16.39
CA ALA A 118 7.21 -20.89 -16.16
C ALA A 118 8.15 -21.75 -15.32
N ARG A 119 7.79 -22.04 -14.07
CA ARG A 119 8.37 -23.19 -13.35
C ARG A 119 7.41 -24.35 -13.54
N ALA A 120 7.88 -25.40 -14.19
CA ALA A 120 7.14 -26.63 -14.41
C ALA A 120 6.75 -27.27 -13.07
N LEU A 121 5.47 -27.61 -12.92
CA LEU A 121 5.06 -28.69 -12.01
C LEU A 121 4.99 -29.98 -12.83
N THR A 122 5.71 -30.98 -12.36
CA THR A 122 5.64 -32.36 -12.82
C THR A 122 4.26 -32.94 -12.51
N GLY A 123 3.49 -33.29 -13.54
CA GLY A 123 2.24 -34.02 -13.43
C GLY A 123 1.61 -34.26 -14.80
N THR A 124 1.70 -35.48 -15.32
CA THR A 124 1.09 -35.91 -16.58
C THR A 124 -0.42 -36.10 -16.41
N ALA A 125 -1.22 -35.32 -17.15
CA ALA A 125 -2.59 -35.66 -17.51
C ALA A 125 -2.60 -36.20 -18.95
N ASN A 126 -3.22 -37.36 -19.18
CA ASN A 126 -3.11 -38.17 -20.40
C ASN A 126 -4.01 -37.71 -21.58
N ASP A 127 -4.54 -36.49 -21.58
CA ASP A 127 -5.46 -36.02 -22.63
C ASP A 127 -5.03 -34.70 -23.31
N GLY A 128 -3.78 -34.28 -23.10
CA GLY A 128 -3.13 -33.26 -23.94
C GLY A 128 -3.67 -31.84 -23.80
N THR A 129 -4.47 -31.53 -22.76
CA THR A 129 -4.97 -30.17 -22.51
C THR A 129 -4.31 -29.55 -21.27
N LEU A 130 -3.48 -28.51 -21.45
CA LEU A 130 -2.88 -27.76 -20.34
C LEU A 130 -3.88 -26.74 -19.78
N LYS A 131 -4.22 -26.82 -18.49
CA LYS A 131 -4.82 -25.73 -17.71
C LYS A 131 -3.75 -25.14 -16.79
N ALA A 132 -3.53 -23.83 -16.87
CA ALA A 132 -2.68 -23.12 -15.93
C ALA A 132 -3.55 -22.61 -14.77
N GLU A 133 -3.33 -23.13 -13.57
CA GLU A 133 -3.83 -22.55 -12.32
C GLU A 133 -2.67 -21.87 -11.59
N TRP A 134 -2.90 -20.63 -11.16
CA TRP A 134 -1.93 -19.82 -10.42
C TRP A 134 -2.33 -19.86 -8.94
N SER A 135 -1.42 -20.25 -8.04
CA SER A 135 -1.61 -20.05 -6.60
C SER A 135 -0.53 -19.12 -6.07
N ASP A 136 -0.93 -17.91 -5.69
CA ASP A 136 -0.08 -16.96 -4.96
C ASP A 136 -0.06 -17.33 -3.47
N SER A 137 1.02 -17.97 -3.02
CA SER A 137 1.35 -18.01 -1.60
C SER A 137 2.86 -18.07 -1.43
N TYR A 138 3.48 -16.95 -1.03
CA TYR A 138 4.87 -16.94 -0.61
C TYR A 138 4.92 -16.87 0.91
N ASP A 139 5.26 -18.01 1.53
CA ASP A 139 5.72 -18.08 2.91
C ASP A 139 7.12 -17.45 3.01
N TYR A 140 7.34 -16.64 4.05
CA TYR A 140 8.63 -16.03 4.35
C TYR A 140 9.38 -16.89 5.35
N GLU A 141 10.43 -17.60 4.91
CA GLU A 141 11.47 -18.11 5.80
C GLU A 141 12.70 -17.18 5.72
N TYR A 142 13.01 -16.53 6.84
CA TYR A 142 14.27 -15.83 7.07
C TYR A 142 15.29 -16.85 7.58
N GLU A 143 16.25 -17.26 6.75
CA GLU A 143 17.44 -17.96 7.22
C GLU A 143 18.70 -17.14 6.97
N GLY A 144 19.29 -16.69 8.09
CA GLY A 144 20.73 -16.68 8.37
C GLY A 144 21.67 -15.92 7.43
N VAL A 145 22.06 -14.71 7.82
CA VAL A 145 23.31 -14.11 7.33
C VAL A 145 24.49 -14.81 8.01
N ALA A 146 25.13 -15.75 7.30
CA ALA A 146 26.47 -16.19 7.66
C ALA A 146 27.48 -15.14 7.16
N LEU A 147 27.97 -14.29 8.05
CA LEU A 147 29.19 -13.54 7.79
C LEU A 147 30.37 -14.52 7.91
N SER A 148 30.94 -14.90 6.78
CA SER A 148 32.27 -15.53 6.72
C SER A 148 33.13 -14.81 5.70
N GLY A 149 34.27 -14.30 6.19
CA GLY A 149 35.49 -14.15 5.40
C GLY A 149 35.73 -12.79 4.75
N MET A 150 36.38 -11.88 5.48
CA MET A 150 37.40 -11.02 4.88
C MET A 150 38.68 -11.12 5.70
N VAL A 151 39.69 -11.67 5.01
CA VAL A 151 41.16 -11.65 5.19
C VAL A 151 41.76 -12.15 6.51
#